data_AF-A0A2E9KXC8-F1
#
_entry.id   AF-A0A2E9KXC8-F1
#
_cell.length_a   1.000
_cell.length_b   1.000
_cell.length_c   1.000
_cell.angle_alpha   90.00
_cell.angle_beta   90.00
_cell.angle_gamma   90.00
#
_symmetry.space_group_name_H-M   'P 1'
#
loop_
_entity.id
_entity.type
_entity.pdbx_description
1 polymer ?
#
loop_
_entity_poly.entity_id
_entity_poly.type
_entity_poly.pdbx_seq_one_letter_code
_entity_poly.pdbx_strand_id
1 'polypeptide(L)'
;MISALGRRGGPGENISDFIQTDAALNKGNSGGPLFNLSGEIVGVNTAIAAKGQGIGFAIPINIAINVIEELKINGKVQRGWLGVLIQPISHELSDLLELRSTDGALVSEVVIDGPAFKAGLKRGDIILSLNKKKIKKMEDLPRSVGKLKPKMLAKLEVLRDGKTIDIGVQLGTLPITEISKKQSTESSSLARKKFGFEVKELRIDSDSVDKKVVIVKTYQNMNPPNALFKGDIILEIDRQVVNDIEQFDSIVSKIKPNKNCLFVIQRQFQNNLVTLYKSIRSTN
;
A
#
# COMPACT_ATOMS: atom_id res chain seq x y z
N MET A 1 -26.85 12.66 -7.82
CA MET A 1 -27.51 11.36 -7.60
C MET A 1 -26.49 10.39 -6.99
N ILE A 2 -26.89 9.58 -5.99
CA ILE A 2 -26.00 8.51 -5.51
C ILE A 2 -26.04 7.39 -6.55
N SER A 3 -24.88 7.09 -7.14
CA SER A 3 -24.77 6.08 -8.20
C SER A 3 -24.32 4.71 -7.67
N ALA A 4 -23.68 4.65 -6.50
CA ALA A 4 -23.34 3.40 -5.80
C ALA A 4 -22.97 3.63 -4.33
N LEU A 5 -23.14 2.59 -3.51
CA LEU A 5 -22.62 2.49 -2.13
C LEU A 5 -21.50 1.45 -2.06
N GLY A 6 -20.58 1.60 -1.09
CA GLY A 6 -19.53 0.62 -0.83
C GLY A 6 -18.47 0.53 -1.94
N ARG A 7 -18.22 1.62 -2.68
CA ARG A 7 -17.28 1.60 -3.81
C ARG A 7 -15.82 1.66 -3.35
N ARG A 8 -15.01 0.87 -4.05
CA ARG A 8 -13.54 0.81 -3.96
C ARG A 8 -12.92 1.86 -4.89
N GLY A 9 -11.71 2.34 -4.59
CA GLY A 9 -10.92 3.20 -5.50
C GLY A 9 -11.01 4.71 -5.27
N GLY A 10 -11.56 5.17 -4.14
CA GLY A 10 -11.39 6.55 -3.68
C GLY A 10 -9.98 6.81 -3.13
N PRO A 11 -9.64 8.06 -2.75
CA PRO A 11 -8.33 8.39 -2.20
C PRO A 11 -8.09 7.71 -0.86
N GLY A 12 -6.90 7.13 -0.70
CA GLY A 12 -6.49 6.42 0.51
C GLY A 12 -6.68 4.92 0.37
N GLU A 13 -5.57 4.19 0.47
CA GLU A 13 -5.51 2.73 0.24
C GLU A 13 -6.30 1.91 1.28
N ASN A 14 -6.74 2.54 2.38
CA ASN A 14 -7.33 1.89 3.55
C ASN A 14 -8.82 2.17 3.79
N ILE A 15 -9.48 2.98 2.94
CA ILE A 15 -10.93 3.25 3.02
C ILE A 15 -11.59 2.62 1.81
N SER A 16 -12.43 1.61 2.04
CA SER A 16 -13.04 0.82 0.95
C SER A 16 -14.57 0.84 0.94
N ASP A 17 -15.19 1.85 1.57
CA ASP A 17 -16.64 2.03 1.65
C ASP A 17 -17.05 3.46 1.24
N PHE A 18 -16.59 3.97 0.09
CA PHE A 18 -17.03 5.29 -0.37
C PHE A 18 -18.46 5.26 -0.93
N ILE A 19 -19.18 6.36 -0.74
CA ILE A 19 -20.36 6.70 -1.53
C ILE A 19 -19.87 7.25 -2.85
N GLN A 20 -20.35 6.69 -3.96
CA GLN A 20 -20.13 7.27 -5.27
C GLN A 20 -21.30 8.16 -5.66
N THR A 21 -20.98 9.34 -6.17
CA THR A 21 -21.94 10.31 -6.68
C THR A 21 -21.51 10.80 -8.06
N ASP A 22 -22.50 11.11 -8.89
CA ASP A 22 -22.31 11.84 -10.15
C ASP A 22 -22.39 13.38 -9.95
N ALA A 23 -22.58 13.82 -8.71
CA ALA A 23 -22.54 15.24 -8.37
C ALA A 23 -21.19 15.82 -8.74
N ALA A 24 -21.20 17.00 -9.36
CA ALA A 24 -19.99 17.70 -9.75
C ALA A 24 -19.15 18.07 -8.51
N LEU A 25 -18.11 17.27 -8.25
CA LEU A 25 -17.10 17.57 -7.25
C LEU A 25 -15.89 18.20 -7.92
N ASN A 26 -15.49 19.37 -7.44
CA ASN A 26 -14.29 20.08 -7.87
C ASN A 26 -13.38 20.33 -6.66
N LYS A 27 -12.13 20.77 -6.92
CA LYS A 27 -11.28 21.29 -5.85
C LYS A 27 -12.02 22.41 -5.11
N GLY A 28 -12.06 22.32 -3.78
CA GLY A 28 -12.84 23.24 -2.92
C GLY A 28 -14.09 22.60 -2.30
N ASN A 29 -14.64 21.54 -2.91
CA ASN A 29 -15.80 20.82 -2.34
C ASN A 29 -15.39 19.77 -1.29
N SER A 30 -14.09 19.42 -1.22
CA SER A 30 -13.55 18.47 -0.23
C SER A 30 -13.79 18.97 1.19
N GLY A 31 -14.37 18.11 2.03
CA GLY A 31 -14.78 18.43 3.41
C GLY A 31 -16.24 18.91 3.53
N GLY A 32 -16.89 19.26 2.42
CA GLY A 32 -18.30 19.67 2.41
C GLY A 32 -19.27 18.49 2.53
N PRO A 33 -20.52 18.75 2.97
CA PRO A 33 -21.56 17.73 3.11
C PRO A 33 -22.09 17.24 1.74
N LEU A 34 -22.51 15.98 1.72
CA LEU A 34 -23.35 15.40 0.69
C LEU A 34 -24.74 15.18 1.27
N PHE A 35 -25.78 15.70 0.61
CA PHE A 35 -27.17 15.65 1.09
C PHE A 35 -28.03 14.66 0.31
N ASN A 36 -29.04 14.09 0.96
CA ASN A 36 -30.17 13.44 0.29
C ASN A 36 -31.28 14.46 -0.05
N LEU A 37 -32.37 14.00 -0.69
CA LEU A 37 -33.49 14.87 -1.10
C LEU A 37 -34.26 15.48 0.07
N SER A 38 -34.15 14.90 1.27
CA SER A 38 -34.74 15.42 2.50
C SER A 38 -33.87 16.49 3.18
N GLY A 39 -32.70 16.82 2.61
CA GLY A 39 -31.74 17.77 3.21
C GLY A 39 -30.89 17.16 4.34
N GLU A 40 -30.89 15.85 4.50
CA GLU A 40 -30.08 15.16 5.51
C GLU A 40 -28.68 14.86 4.99
N ILE A 41 -27.67 14.97 5.84
CA ILE A 41 -26.29 14.66 5.47
C ILE A 41 -26.11 13.15 5.39
N VAL A 42 -25.69 12.65 4.23
CA VAL A 42 -25.41 11.23 3.98
C VAL A 42 -23.92 10.92 3.81
N GLY A 43 -23.08 11.95 3.59
CA GLY A 43 -21.63 11.77 3.53
C GLY A 43 -20.82 13.07 3.54
N VAL A 44 -19.50 12.93 3.52
CA VAL A 44 -18.52 14.03 3.46
C VAL A 44 -17.70 13.90 2.19
N ASN A 45 -17.78 14.89 1.30
CA ASN A 45 -17.08 14.89 0.01
C ASN A 45 -15.57 14.81 0.23
N THR A 46 -14.89 13.87 -0.41
CA THR A 46 -13.47 13.59 -0.12
C THR A 46 -12.59 13.87 -1.33
N ALA A 47 -12.85 13.24 -2.48
CA ALA A 47 -12.17 13.59 -3.73
C ALA A 47 -12.86 13.03 -4.98
N ILE A 48 -12.19 13.21 -6.12
CA ILE A 48 -12.60 12.85 -7.46
C ILE A 48 -11.74 11.67 -7.93
N ALA A 49 -12.34 10.73 -8.67
CA ALA A 49 -11.56 9.69 -9.35
C ALA A 49 -10.58 10.34 -10.35
N ALA A 50 -9.28 10.06 -10.25
CA ALA A 50 -8.26 10.67 -11.11
C ALA A 50 -8.43 10.36 -12.62
N LYS A 51 -9.30 9.40 -12.99
CA LYS A 51 -9.52 8.95 -14.37
C LYS A 51 -11.00 8.91 -14.81
N GLY A 52 -11.89 9.69 -14.19
CA GLY A 52 -13.30 9.77 -14.60
C GLY A 52 -13.89 11.16 -14.42
N GLN A 53 -14.32 11.79 -15.52
CA GLN A 53 -15.20 12.96 -15.43
C GLN A 53 -16.55 12.53 -14.84
N GLY A 54 -17.08 13.30 -13.88
CA GLY A 54 -18.40 13.03 -13.29
C GLY A 54 -18.43 11.89 -12.26
N ILE A 55 -17.30 11.48 -11.68
CA ILE A 55 -17.27 10.50 -10.58
C ILE A 55 -16.67 11.14 -9.32
N GLY A 56 -17.54 11.45 -8.37
CA GLY A 56 -17.18 11.94 -7.05
C GLY A 56 -17.25 10.84 -5.98
N PHE A 57 -16.39 10.95 -4.96
CA PHE A 57 -16.40 10.08 -3.79
C PHE A 57 -16.65 10.87 -2.50
N ALA A 58 -17.53 10.33 -1.65
CA ALA A 58 -17.79 10.83 -0.31
C ALA A 58 -17.61 9.72 0.73
N ILE A 59 -17.08 10.07 1.91
CA ILE A 59 -17.04 9.19 3.08
C ILE A 59 -18.46 9.14 3.67
N PRO A 60 -19.05 7.95 3.90
CA PRO A 60 -20.34 7.81 4.58
C PRO A 60 -20.42 8.55 5.91
N ILE A 61 -21.56 9.20 6.18
CA ILE A 61 -21.73 10.04 7.38
C ILE A 61 -21.56 9.25 8.68
N ASN A 62 -21.97 7.99 8.73
CA ASN A 62 -21.79 7.13 9.91
C ASN A 62 -20.30 6.86 10.24
N ILE A 63 -19.44 6.77 9.23
CA ILE A 63 -17.98 6.65 9.42
C ILE A 63 -17.43 7.98 9.95
N ALA A 64 -17.88 9.10 9.38
CA ALA A 64 -17.44 10.43 9.80
C ALA A 64 -17.85 10.75 11.24
N ILE A 65 -19.08 10.41 11.66
CA ILE A 65 -19.56 10.58 13.03
C ILE A 65 -18.66 9.84 14.02
N ASN A 66 -18.38 8.55 13.78
CA ASN A 66 -17.51 7.76 14.67
C ASN A 66 -16.11 8.37 14.80
N VAL A 67 -15.56 8.89 13.70
CA VAL A 67 -14.26 9.58 13.69
C VAL A 67 -14.32 10.87 14.52
N ILE A 68 -15.37 11.68 14.34
CA ILE A 68 -15.57 12.93 15.10
C ILE A 68 -15.69 12.65 16.59
N GLU A 69 -16.42 11.61 16.98
CA GLU A 69 -16.55 11.20 18.38
C GLU A 69 -15.20 10.78 18.98
N GLU A 70 -14.42 9.98 18.26
CA GLU A 70 -13.08 9.59 18.71
C GLU A 70 -12.13 10.79 18.85
N LEU A 71 -12.21 11.75 17.93
CA LEU A 71 -11.44 13.00 17.99
C LEU A 71 -11.87 13.88 19.15
N LYS A 72 -13.17 14.01 19.43
CA LYS A 72 -13.69 14.78 20.56
C LYS A 72 -13.23 14.21 21.91
N ILE A 73 -13.21 12.88 22.04
CA ILE A 73 -12.88 12.21 23.31
C ILE A 73 -11.36 12.12 23.52
N ASN A 74 -10.61 11.72 22.50
CA ASN A 74 -9.19 11.34 22.65
C ASN A 74 -8.21 12.27 21.91
N GLY A 75 -8.70 13.24 21.15
CA GLY A 75 -7.88 14.10 20.28
C GLY A 75 -7.27 13.39 19.06
N LYS A 76 -7.48 12.07 18.91
CA LYS A 76 -6.93 11.25 17.82
C LYS A 76 -7.79 10.02 17.54
N VAL A 77 -7.88 9.65 16.27
CA VAL A 77 -8.48 8.37 15.82
C VAL A 77 -7.44 7.26 16.00
N GLN A 78 -7.80 6.20 16.73
CA GLN A 78 -6.88 5.09 16.99
C GLN A 78 -7.41 3.80 16.39
N ARG A 79 -6.75 3.35 15.33
CA ARG A 79 -7.08 2.09 14.66
C ARG A 79 -6.15 0.98 15.10
N GLY A 80 -6.71 -0.20 15.31
CA GLY A 80 -5.97 -1.41 15.58
C GLY A 80 -5.05 -1.76 14.41
N TRP A 81 -3.90 -2.33 14.75
CA TRP A 81 -2.88 -2.74 13.79
C TRP A 81 -2.39 -4.14 14.15
N LEU A 82 -2.38 -5.05 13.17
CA LEU A 82 -1.87 -6.41 13.35
C LEU A 82 -0.34 -6.49 13.16
N GLY A 83 0.26 -5.64 12.33
CA GLY A 83 1.69 -5.75 11.98
C GLY A 83 1.99 -6.91 11.02
N VAL A 84 1.21 -7.03 9.95
CA VAL A 84 1.42 -8.00 8.87
C VAL A 84 1.34 -7.33 7.52
N LEU A 85 2.08 -7.87 6.55
CA LEU A 85 1.82 -7.67 5.14
C LEU A 85 1.07 -8.89 4.61
N ILE A 86 0.09 -8.62 3.77
CA ILE A 86 -0.81 -9.65 3.23
C ILE A 86 -0.94 -9.54 1.72
N GLN A 87 -1.27 -10.66 1.09
CA GLN A 87 -1.52 -10.75 -0.35
C GLN A 87 -2.75 -11.61 -0.64
N PRO A 88 -3.40 -11.42 -1.79
CA PRO A 88 -4.47 -12.30 -2.23
C PRO A 88 -3.93 -13.69 -2.55
N ILE A 89 -4.81 -14.69 -2.46
CA ILE A 89 -4.53 -16.07 -2.88
C ILE A 89 -5.08 -16.22 -4.29
N SER A 90 -4.21 -16.49 -5.27
CA SER A 90 -4.62 -16.81 -6.63
C SER A 90 -5.03 -18.28 -6.75
N HIS A 91 -5.68 -18.66 -7.84
CA HIS A 91 -6.06 -20.06 -8.09
C HIS A 91 -4.82 -20.97 -8.18
N GLU A 92 -3.77 -20.50 -8.86
CA GLU A 92 -2.51 -21.24 -8.99
C GLU A 92 -1.87 -21.46 -7.62
N LEU A 93 -1.96 -20.47 -6.73
CA LEU A 93 -1.44 -20.56 -5.37
C LEU A 93 -2.31 -21.47 -4.48
N SER A 94 -3.63 -21.46 -4.66
CA SER A 94 -4.50 -22.40 -3.95
C SER A 94 -4.21 -23.85 -4.34
N ASP A 95 -3.96 -24.12 -5.62
CA ASP A 95 -3.65 -25.46 -6.09
C ASP A 95 -2.31 -25.97 -5.56
N LEU A 96 -1.27 -25.10 -5.58
CA LEU A 96 0.06 -25.42 -5.04
C LEU A 96 0.06 -25.68 -3.53
N LEU A 97 -0.83 -25.03 -2.78
CA LEU A 97 -0.95 -25.16 -1.33
C LEU A 97 -2.07 -26.14 -0.92
N GLU A 98 -2.64 -26.87 -1.88
CA GLU A 98 -3.74 -27.84 -1.70
C GLU A 98 -4.94 -27.26 -0.94
N LEU A 99 -5.24 -25.99 -1.19
CA LEU A 99 -6.34 -25.27 -0.56
C LEU A 99 -7.66 -25.57 -1.27
N ARG A 100 -8.73 -25.71 -0.49
CA ARG A 100 -10.08 -25.93 -1.03
C ARG A 100 -10.72 -24.68 -1.65
N SER A 101 -10.13 -23.51 -1.43
CA SER A 101 -10.64 -22.21 -1.89
C SER A 101 -9.53 -21.16 -1.90
N THR A 102 -9.77 -20.05 -2.61
CA THR A 102 -8.94 -18.83 -2.57
C THR A 102 -9.31 -17.87 -1.44
N ASP A 103 -10.24 -18.26 -0.55
CA ASP A 103 -10.66 -17.44 0.58
C ASP A 103 -9.50 -17.24 1.57
N GLY A 104 -9.44 -16.03 2.15
CA GLY A 104 -8.49 -15.67 3.19
C GLY A 104 -7.52 -14.57 2.78
N ALA A 105 -6.57 -14.30 3.68
CA ALA A 105 -5.46 -13.39 3.45
C ALA A 105 -4.15 -14.11 3.76
N LEU A 106 -3.30 -14.30 2.74
CA LEU A 106 -1.99 -14.90 2.92
C LEU A 106 -1.02 -13.88 3.51
N VAL A 107 -0.39 -14.24 4.62
CA VAL A 107 0.64 -13.44 5.29
C VAL A 107 1.95 -13.59 4.51
N SER A 108 2.30 -12.54 3.76
CA SER A 108 3.57 -12.47 3.02
C SER A 108 4.74 -12.09 3.92
N GLU A 109 4.49 -11.31 4.98
CA GLU A 109 5.49 -10.90 5.96
C GLU A 109 4.83 -10.56 7.30
N VAL A 110 5.58 -10.73 8.38
CA VAL A 110 5.19 -10.32 9.72
C VAL A 110 6.20 -9.27 10.19
N VAL A 111 5.71 -8.10 10.59
CA VAL A 111 6.56 -7.00 11.03
C VAL A 111 7.26 -7.40 12.32
N ILE A 112 8.60 -7.40 12.30
CA ILE A 112 9.45 -7.72 13.46
C ILE A 112 9.05 -6.82 14.64
N ASP A 113 8.97 -7.42 15.83
CA ASP A 113 8.51 -6.79 17.08
C ASP A 113 7.07 -6.23 17.06
N GLY A 114 6.35 -6.43 15.96
CA GLY A 114 4.95 -6.08 15.80
C GLY A 114 3.99 -7.00 16.57
N PRO A 115 2.70 -6.64 16.66
CA PRO A 115 1.68 -7.41 17.36
C PRO A 115 1.57 -8.88 16.92
N ALA A 116 1.50 -9.12 15.61
CA ALA A 116 1.41 -10.46 15.04
C ALA A 116 2.68 -11.28 15.26
N PHE A 117 3.86 -10.65 15.25
CA PHE A 117 5.13 -11.30 15.55
C PHE A 117 5.13 -11.84 16.99
N LYS A 118 4.75 -10.99 17.95
CA LYS A 118 4.65 -11.36 19.37
C LYS A 118 3.62 -12.47 19.63
N ALA A 119 2.58 -12.53 18.81
CA ALA A 119 1.56 -13.57 18.88
C ALA A 119 1.95 -14.88 18.17
N GLY A 120 3.13 -14.95 17.56
CA GLY A 120 3.61 -16.16 16.88
C GLY A 120 2.98 -16.41 15.51
N LEU A 121 2.40 -15.38 14.89
CA LEU A 121 2.01 -15.43 13.49
C LEU A 121 3.27 -15.49 12.60
N LYS A 122 3.20 -16.19 11.48
CA LYS A 122 4.35 -16.45 10.61
C LYS A 122 4.04 -16.13 9.16
N ARG A 123 5.09 -15.88 8.38
CA ARG A 123 4.99 -15.86 6.92
C ARG A 123 4.49 -17.23 6.44
N GLY A 124 3.60 -17.21 5.45
CA GLY A 124 2.96 -18.43 4.91
C GLY A 124 1.64 -18.77 5.57
N ASP A 125 1.33 -18.17 6.72
CA ASP A 125 0.01 -18.30 7.36
C ASP A 125 -1.09 -17.74 6.47
N ILE A 126 -2.22 -18.43 6.39
CA ILE A 126 -3.42 -17.92 5.72
C ILE A 126 -4.46 -17.61 6.78
N ILE A 127 -4.82 -16.33 6.91
CA ILE A 127 -5.84 -15.89 7.86
C ILE A 127 -7.22 -16.14 7.25
N LEU A 128 -7.99 -17.04 7.86
CA LEU A 128 -9.31 -17.49 7.42
C LEU A 128 -10.44 -16.70 8.09
N SER A 129 -10.26 -16.31 9.35
CA SER A 129 -11.26 -15.53 10.08
C SER A 129 -10.65 -14.60 11.13
N LEU A 130 -11.38 -13.52 11.43
CA LEU A 130 -11.10 -12.58 12.53
C LEU A 130 -12.33 -12.48 13.41
N ASN A 131 -12.20 -12.79 14.70
CA ASN A 131 -13.28 -12.80 15.68
C ASN A 131 -14.52 -13.57 15.17
N LYS A 132 -14.30 -14.78 14.62
CA LYS A 132 -15.31 -15.65 13.99
C LYS A 132 -15.93 -15.12 12.70
N LYS A 133 -15.52 -13.94 12.22
CA LYS A 133 -15.95 -13.41 10.93
C LYS A 133 -14.99 -13.87 9.83
N LYS A 134 -15.51 -14.62 8.85
CA LYS A 134 -14.72 -15.11 7.72
C LYS A 134 -14.10 -13.97 6.90
N ILE A 135 -12.84 -14.16 6.52
CA ILE A 135 -12.11 -13.35 5.55
C ILE A 135 -12.27 -14.03 4.20
N LYS A 136 -13.13 -13.49 3.33
CA LYS A 136 -13.36 -14.09 1.99
C LYS A 136 -12.39 -13.54 0.97
N LYS A 137 -12.01 -12.27 1.13
CA LYS A 137 -11.03 -11.58 0.29
C LYS A 137 -9.95 -10.97 1.17
N MET A 138 -8.75 -10.83 0.64
CA MET A 138 -7.62 -10.23 1.35
C MET A 138 -7.99 -8.87 1.97
N GLU A 139 -8.77 -8.05 1.27
CA GLU A 139 -9.18 -6.72 1.75
C GLU A 139 -10.12 -6.74 2.97
N ASP A 140 -10.76 -7.86 3.26
CA ASP A 140 -11.67 -7.98 4.41
C ASP A 140 -10.92 -7.87 5.74
N LEU A 141 -9.67 -8.33 5.76
CA LEU A 141 -8.83 -8.33 6.95
C LEU A 141 -8.44 -6.92 7.42
N PRO A 142 -7.80 -6.04 6.62
CA PRO A 142 -7.42 -4.70 7.05
C PRO A 142 -8.65 -3.86 7.43
N ARG A 143 -9.77 -4.06 6.72
CA ARG A 143 -11.05 -3.42 7.06
C ARG A 143 -11.55 -3.86 8.44
N SER A 144 -11.51 -5.15 8.73
CA SER A 144 -12.04 -5.68 9.99
C SER A 144 -11.12 -5.33 11.17
N VAL A 145 -9.81 -5.34 10.97
CA VAL A 145 -8.81 -4.92 11.96
C VAL A 145 -8.91 -3.42 12.23
N GLY A 146 -9.06 -2.60 11.20
CA GLY A 146 -9.15 -1.14 11.33
C GLY A 146 -10.41 -0.63 12.04
N LYS A 147 -11.41 -1.50 12.27
CA LYS A 147 -12.60 -1.24 13.09
C LYS A 147 -12.38 -1.54 14.57
N LEU A 148 -11.31 -2.25 14.92
CA LEU A 148 -10.97 -2.59 16.29
C LEU A 148 -10.04 -1.51 16.85
N LYS A 149 -10.06 -1.32 18.18
CA LYS A 149 -9.16 -0.40 18.86
C LYS A 149 -7.83 -1.08 19.18
N PRO A 150 -6.73 -0.32 19.30
CA PRO A 150 -5.49 -0.84 19.87
C PRO A 150 -5.72 -1.47 21.24
N LYS A 151 -4.83 -2.38 21.63
CA LYS A 151 -4.85 -3.20 22.86
C LYS A 151 -5.98 -4.24 22.94
N MET A 152 -6.95 -4.23 22.04
CA MET A 152 -7.96 -5.29 21.94
C MET A 152 -7.33 -6.61 21.48
N LEU A 153 -7.85 -7.73 21.96
CA LEU A 153 -7.47 -9.06 21.49
C LEU A 153 -8.25 -9.42 20.22
N ALA A 154 -7.55 -9.57 19.11
CA ALA A 154 -8.05 -10.11 17.86
C ALA A 154 -7.84 -11.63 17.83
N LYS A 155 -8.92 -12.40 17.73
CA LYS A 155 -8.86 -13.87 17.59
C LYS A 155 -8.81 -14.22 16.10
N LEU A 156 -7.68 -14.74 15.63
CA LEU A 156 -7.47 -15.17 14.26
C LEU A 156 -7.62 -16.69 14.17
N GLU A 157 -8.32 -17.16 13.15
CA GLU A 157 -8.26 -18.54 12.69
C GLU A 157 -7.32 -18.57 11.49
N VAL A 158 -6.28 -19.39 11.57
CA VAL A 158 -5.16 -19.40 10.62
C VAL A 158 -4.94 -20.81 10.09
N LEU A 159 -4.78 -20.95 8.79
CA LEU A 159 -4.27 -22.17 8.18
C LEU A 159 -2.75 -22.10 8.08
N ARG A 160 -2.06 -23.07 8.69
CA ARG A 160 -0.61 -23.23 8.65
C ARG A 160 -0.30 -24.69 8.43
N ASP A 161 0.52 -24.99 7.42
CA ASP A 161 0.94 -26.35 7.08
C ASP A 161 -0.27 -27.33 6.96
N GLY A 162 -1.35 -26.86 6.32
CA GLY A 162 -2.59 -27.63 6.13
C GLY A 162 -3.47 -27.79 7.37
N LYS A 163 -3.10 -27.22 8.53
CA LYS A 163 -3.86 -27.31 9.78
C LYS A 163 -4.41 -25.95 10.20
N THR A 164 -5.63 -25.95 10.70
CA THR A 164 -6.23 -24.75 11.29
C THR A 164 -5.73 -24.55 12.73
N ILE A 165 -5.31 -23.34 13.06
CA ILE A 165 -4.76 -22.93 14.34
C ILE A 165 -5.42 -21.62 14.76
N ASP A 166 -5.85 -21.52 16.02
CA ASP A 166 -6.33 -20.25 16.58
C ASP A 166 -5.17 -19.46 17.20
N ILE A 167 -5.04 -18.19 16.81
CA ILE A 167 -4.01 -17.27 17.31
C ILE A 167 -4.67 -16.00 17.85
N GLY A 168 -4.41 -15.68 19.11
CA GLY A 168 -4.82 -14.42 19.72
C GLY A 168 -3.76 -13.35 19.54
N VAL A 169 -4.08 -12.26 18.86
CA VAL A 169 -3.18 -11.12 18.64
C VAL A 169 -3.68 -9.90 19.39
N GLN A 170 -2.90 -9.37 20.34
CA GLN A 170 -3.23 -8.10 20.97
C GLN A 170 -2.86 -6.95 20.01
N LEU A 171 -3.84 -6.21 19.50
CA LEU A 171 -3.62 -5.18 18.48
C LEU A 171 -2.72 -4.04 18.97
N GLY A 172 -1.84 -3.57 18.10
CA GLY A 172 -1.06 -2.37 18.30
C GLY A 172 -1.76 -1.12 17.76
N THR A 173 -1.10 0.03 17.91
CA THR A 173 -1.47 1.27 17.22
C THR A 173 -0.66 1.36 15.93
N LEU A 174 -1.32 1.72 14.82
CA LEU A 174 -0.62 1.97 13.57
C LEU A 174 0.38 3.15 13.74
N PRO A 175 1.68 2.99 13.43
CA PRO A 175 2.64 4.08 13.46
C PRO A 175 2.26 5.16 12.43
N ILE A 176 2.20 6.43 12.86
CA ILE A 176 1.98 7.59 11.96
C ILE A 176 3.31 8.35 11.88
N THR A 177 3.84 8.57 10.68
CA THR A 177 4.98 9.49 10.48
C THR A 177 4.86 10.29 9.19
N GLU A 178 5.10 11.59 9.29
CA GLU A 178 5.14 12.61 8.22
C GLU A 178 6.46 12.58 7.44
N ILE A 179 6.45 12.98 6.17
CA ILE A 179 7.65 13.04 5.32
C ILE A 179 7.88 14.49 4.84
N SER A 180 9.03 15.07 5.21
CA SER A 180 9.52 16.38 4.74
C SER A 180 10.54 16.23 3.59
N LYS A 181 10.57 17.21 2.67
CA LYS A 181 11.41 17.30 1.45
C LYS A 181 12.58 18.27 1.60
N LYS A 182 13.74 17.99 0.95
CA LYS A 182 14.67 18.96 0.31
C LYS A 182 15.66 18.29 -0.69
N GLN A 183 16.51 19.08 -1.37
CA GLN A 183 16.74 19.22 -2.84
C GLN A 183 18.02 18.58 -3.50
N SER A 184 18.04 18.54 -4.87
CA SER A 184 19.09 18.41 -5.98
C SER A 184 20.55 17.96 -5.71
N THR A 185 21.33 17.27 -6.59
CA THR A 185 21.63 17.39 -8.04
C THR A 185 21.81 16.05 -8.83
N GLU A 186 21.80 16.16 -10.17
CA GLU A 186 22.09 15.18 -11.26
C GLU A 186 21.13 14.00 -11.51
N SER A 187 20.50 14.02 -12.68
CA SER A 187 19.51 13.04 -13.13
C SER A 187 20.00 12.35 -14.40
N SER A 188 20.04 11.01 -14.45
CA SER A 188 20.43 10.29 -15.67
C SER A 188 19.27 10.17 -16.67
N SER A 189 19.59 10.39 -17.95
CA SER A 189 18.63 10.42 -19.07
C SER A 189 18.35 9.05 -19.70
N LEU A 190 19.21 8.05 -19.44
CA LEU A 190 19.08 6.69 -20.00
C LEU A 190 17.91 5.89 -19.39
N ALA A 191 17.71 5.99 -18.07
CA ALA A 191 16.61 5.31 -17.38
C ALA A 191 15.25 5.74 -17.94
N ARG A 192 15.10 7.02 -18.27
CA ARG A 192 13.85 7.56 -18.80
C ARG A 192 13.52 6.94 -20.14
N LYS A 193 14.52 6.78 -21.01
CA LYS A 193 14.33 6.23 -22.35
C LYS A 193 14.04 4.73 -22.31
N LYS A 194 14.75 3.96 -21.48
CA LYS A 194 14.63 2.49 -21.45
C LYS A 194 13.57 1.96 -20.50
N PHE A 195 13.19 2.73 -19.48
CA PHE A 195 12.33 2.24 -18.40
C PHE A 195 11.36 3.31 -17.89
N GLY A 196 11.20 4.46 -18.55
CA GLY A 196 10.17 5.42 -18.16
C GLY A 196 10.32 6.03 -16.76
N PHE A 197 11.51 6.03 -16.14
CA PHE A 197 11.75 6.72 -14.86
C PHE A 197 13.08 7.48 -14.85
N GLU A 198 13.20 8.47 -13.97
CA GLU A 198 14.42 9.22 -13.73
C GLU A 198 14.98 8.83 -12.36
N VAL A 199 16.28 8.64 -12.30
CA VAL A 199 17.03 8.40 -11.06
C VAL A 199 17.95 9.58 -10.76
N LYS A 200 18.34 9.67 -9.50
CA LYS A 200 19.28 10.67 -8.99
C LYS A 200 20.19 10.01 -7.96
N GLU A 201 21.43 10.45 -7.88
CA GLU A 201 22.29 10.11 -6.75
C GLU A 201 21.86 10.89 -5.49
N LEU A 202 21.72 10.18 -4.39
CA LEU A 202 21.48 10.72 -3.06
C LEU A 202 22.66 10.37 -2.16
N ARG A 203 23.25 11.39 -1.54
CA ARG A 203 24.19 11.21 -0.43
C ARG A 203 23.39 11.22 0.88
N ILE A 204 23.66 10.25 1.75
CA ILE A 204 22.96 10.11 3.03
C ILE A 204 23.41 11.20 4.01
N ASP A 205 24.67 11.62 3.92
CA ASP A 205 25.25 12.74 4.65
C ASP A 205 26.32 13.45 3.80
N SER A 206 26.69 14.68 4.16
CA SER A 206 27.69 15.48 3.42
C SER A 206 29.08 14.83 3.43
N ASP A 207 29.38 14.05 4.47
CA ASP A 207 30.65 13.33 4.68
C ASP A 207 30.56 11.81 4.44
N SER A 208 29.38 11.29 4.08
CA SER A 208 29.22 9.85 3.82
C SER A 208 29.70 9.47 2.41
N VAL A 209 30.54 8.43 2.33
CA VAL A 209 30.98 7.83 1.05
C VAL A 209 29.87 7.00 0.39
N ASP A 210 28.83 6.65 1.16
CA ASP A 210 27.71 5.85 0.69
C ASP A 210 26.75 6.66 -0.19
N LYS A 211 26.93 6.48 -1.50
CA LYS A 211 26.04 6.95 -2.54
C LYS A 211 24.90 5.97 -2.73
N LYS A 212 23.72 6.47 -3.08
CA LYS A 212 22.54 5.66 -3.42
C LYS A 212 21.87 6.21 -4.65
N VAL A 213 21.40 5.33 -5.53
CA VAL A 213 20.64 5.71 -6.72
C VAL A 213 19.14 5.66 -6.39
N VAL A 214 18.46 6.80 -6.44
CA VAL A 214 17.06 6.95 -6.01
C VAL A 214 16.19 7.39 -7.17
N ILE A 215 15.03 6.77 -7.32
CA ILE A 215 14.03 7.15 -8.29
C ILE A 215 13.40 8.48 -7.88
N VAL A 216 13.56 9.50 -8.71
CA VAL A 216 13.04 10.85 -8.45
C VAL A 216 11.73 11.12 -9.18
N LYS A 217 11.47 10.40 -10.28
CA LYS A 217 10.28 10.60 -11.10
C LYS A 217 9.96 9.36 -11.93
N THR A 218 8.68 9.09 -12.11
CA THR A 218 8.17 8.00 -12.96
C THR A 218 7.21 8.59 -14.00
N TYR A 219 7.31 8.16 -15.25
CA TYR A 219 6.50 8.65 -16.35
C TYR A 219 5.42 7.62 -16.71
N GLN A 220 4.15 7.98 -16.49
CA GLN A 220 2.98 7.08 -16.63
C GLN A 220 2.74 6.55 -18.06
N ASN A 221 3.43 7.10 -19.07
CA ASN A 221 3.26 6.75 -20.49
C ASN A 221 4.38 5.87 -21.05
N MET A 222 5.35 5.46 -20.23
CA MET A 222 6.37 4.49 -20.61
C MET A 222 6.44 3.43 -19.51
N ASN A 223 6.58 2.16 -19.90
CA ASN A 223 6.66 1.03 -18.99
C ASN A 223 7.70 1.36 -17.88
N PRO A 224 7.26 1.50 -16.62
CA PRO A 224 6.49 0.50 -15.89
C PRO A 224 5.22 1.07 -15.25
N PRO A 225 4.01 0.61 -15.64
CA PRO A 225 2.85 0.84 -14.81
C PRO A 225 2.98 -0.05 -13.55
N ASN A 226 3.00 0.60 -12.38
CA ASN A 226 2.72 0.06 -11.04
C ASN A 226 3.84 -0.64 -10.24
N ALA A 227 5.10 -0.74 -10.69
CA ALA A 227 6.14 -1.45 -9.93
C ALA A 227 7.04 -0.55 -9.05
N LEU A 228 7.46 0.60 -9.60
CA LEU A 228 8.40 1.52 -8.99
C LEU A 228 7.73 2.85 -8.64
N PHE A 229 8.16 3.46 -7.55
CA PHE A 229 7.68 4.75 -7.08
C PHE A 229 8.83 5.71 -6.85
N LYS A 230 8.51 7.01 -6.88
CA LYS A 230 9.43 8.04 -6.41
C LYS A 230 9.83 7.74 -4.97
N GLY A 231 11.14 7.78 -4.70
CA GLY A 231 11.74 7.48 -3.40
C GLY A 231 12.30 6.06 -3.30
N ASP A 232 12.07 5.19 -4.27
CA ASP A 232 12.72 3.88 -4.31
C ASP A 232 14.22 4.03 -4.55
N ILE A 233 15.01 3.35 -3.73
CA ILE A 233 16.46 3.22 -3.88
C ILE A 233 16.72 1.97 -4.72
N ILE A 234 17.53 2.05 -5.77
CA ILE A 234 17.93 0.89 -6.57
C ILE A 234 19.20 0.31 -5.94
N LEU A 235 19.16 -0.98 -5.59
CA LEU A 235 20.27 -1.73 -5.01
C LEU A 235 20.94 -2.63 -6.06
N GLU A 236 20.16 -3.29 -6.91
CA GLU A 236 20.69 -4.18 -7.95
C GLU A 236 19.83 -4.18 -9.22
N ILE A 237 20.47 -4.51 -10.35
CA ILE A 237 19.81 -4.80 -11.63
C ILE A 237 20.44 -6.07 -12.23
N ASP A 238 19.64 -7.10 -12.51
CA ASP A 238 20.10 -8.40 -13.05
C ASP A 238 21.30 -8.98 -12.25
N ARG A 239 21.24 -8.88 -10.91
CA ARG A 239 22.28 -9.30 -9.94
C ARG A 239 23.58 -8.47 -9.96
N GLN A 240 23.60 -7.34 -10.65
CA GLN A 240 24.70 -6.38 -10.61
C GLN A 240 24.36 -5.28 -9.61
N VAL A 241 25.22 -5.10 -8.60
CA VAL A 241 25.06 -4.09 -7.55
C VAL A 241 25.16 -2.69 -8.15
N VAL A 242 24.31 -1.78 -7.66
CA VAL A 242 24.23 -0.38 -8.05
C VAL A 242 24.55 0.49 -6.83
N ASN A 243 25.78 1.00 -6.75
CA ASN A 243 26.17 1.90 -5.65
C ASN A 243 26.10 3.38 -6.05
N ASP A 244 26.34 3.69 -7.33
CA ASP A 244 26.37 5.05 -7.84
C ASP A 244 25.70 5.14 -9.22
N ILE A 245 25.52 6.38 -9.68
CA ILE A 245 24.84 6.64 -10.94
C ILE A 245 25.65 6.16 -12.16
N GLU A 246 26.98 6.11 -12.07
CA GLU A 246 27.87 5.64 -13.14
C GLU A 246 27.71 4.13 -13.37
N GLN A 247 27.69 3.35 -12.27
CA GLN A 247 27.41 1.91 -12.28
C GLN A 247 26.02 1.64 -12.82
N PHE A 248 25.01 2.39 -12.35
CA PHE A 248 23.65 2.30 -12.84
C PHE A 248 23.59 2.49 -14.37
N ASP A 249 24.16 3.57 -14.90
CA ASP A 249 24.13 3.88 -16.32
C ASP A 249 24.91 2.84 -17.15
N SER A 250 26.04 2.34 -16.64
CA SER A 250 26.81 1.26 -17.26
C SER A 250 25.98 -0.03 -17.39
N ILE A 251 25.25 -0.42 -16.35
CA ILE A 251 24.39 -1.60 -16.36
C ILE A 251 23.22 -1.39 -17.33
N VAL A 252 22.52 -0.25 -17.21
CA VAL A 252 21.36 0.08 -18.04
C VAL A 252 21.72 0.19 -19.52
N SER A 253 22.91 0.70 -19.86
CA SER A 253 23.37 0.80 -21.25
C SER A 253 23.43 -0.58 -21.95
N LYS A 254 23.83 -1.63 -21.22
CA LYS A 254 24.00 -3.01 -21.72
C LYS A 254 22.68 -3.79 -21.85
N ILE A 255 21.59 -3.29 -21.27
CA ILE A 255 20.28 -3.93 -21.33
C ILE A 255 19.68 -3.77 -22.73
N LYS A 256 19.40 -4.90 -23.40
CA LYS A 256 18.74 -4.93 -24.71
C LYS A 256 17.27 -4.45 -24.59
N PRO A 257 16.70 -3.86 -25.65
CA PRO A 257 15.27 -3.54 -25.71
C PRO A 257 14.36 -4.74 -25.46
N ASN A 258 13.16 -4.49 -24.93
CA ASN A 258 12.11 -5.48 -24.68
C ASN A 258 12.49 -6.64 -23.74
N LYS A 259 13.60 -6.52 -23.01
CA LYS A 259 14.10 -7.52 -22.05
C LYS A 259 13.49 -7.28 -20.68
N ASN A 260 13.05 -8.34 -20.00
CA ASN A 260 12.72 -8.28 -18.58
C ASN A 260 14.00 -8.24 -17.75
N CYS A 261 14.10 -7.26 -16.86
CA CYS A 261 15.20 -7.09 -15.93
C CYS A 261 14.70 -7.18 -14.50
N LEU A 262 15.48 -7.83 -13.64
CA LEU A 262 15.20 -7.93 -12.22
C LEU A 262 15.84 -6.75 -11.49
N PHE A 263 15.02 -5.89 -10.90
CA PHE A 263 15.44 -4.81 -10.03
C PHE A 263 15.29 -5.25 -8.58
N VAL A 264 16.34 -5.04 -7.78
CA VAL A 264 16.27 -5.09 -6.32
C VAL A 264 16.25 -3.64 -5.85
N ILE A 265 15.19 -3.26 -5.16
CA ILE A 265 15.02 -1.89 -4.67
C ILE A 265 14.83 -1.88 -3.16
N GLN A 266 15.18 -0.78 -2.52
CA GLN A 266 14.81 -0.46 -1.17
C GLN A 266 13.73 0.62 -1.20
N ARG A 267 12.56 0.32 -0.64
CA ARG A 267 11.48 1.28 -0.51
C ARG A 267 11.35 1.66 0.95
N GLN A 268 11.34 2.95 1.22
CA GLN A 268 11.00 3.44 2.55
C GLN A 268 9.51 3.18 2.81
N PHE A 269 9.23 2.37 3.82
CA PHE A 269 7.90 2.12 4.33
C PHE A 269 7.92 2.50 5.81
N GLN A 270 7.36 3.68 6.13
CA GLN A 270 7.46 4.30 7.45
C GLN A 270 8.94 4.64 7.80
N ASN A 271 9.47 4.06 8.90
CA ASN A 271 10.86 4.24 9.34
C ASN A 271 11.77 3.08 8.92
N ASN A 272 11.21 2.06 8.27
CA ASN A 272 11.96 0.90 7.85
C ASN A 272 12.17 0.93 6.34
N LEU A 273 13.32 0.41 5.93
CA LEU A 273 13.65 0.23 4.54
C LEU A 273 13.35 -1.22 4.17
N VAL A 274 12.41 -1.42 3.24
CA VAL A 274 12.00 -2.76 2.79
C VAL A 274 12.66 -3.04 1.45
N THR A 275 13.29 -4.20 1.32
CA THR A 275 13.86 -4.64 0.05
C THR A 275 12.79 -5.36 -0.79
N LEU A 276 12.56 -4.88 -2.01
CA LEU A 276 11.57 -5.42 -2.94
C LEU A 276 12.24 -5.86 -4.24
N TYR A 277 11.81 -7.01 -4.76
CA TYR A 277 12.19 -7.48 -6.09
C TYR A 277 11.11 -7.06 -7.10
N LYS A 278 11.52 -6.41 -8.20
CA LYS A 278 10.62 -5.92 -9.25
C LYS A 278 11.12 -6.40 -10.61
N SER A 279 10.26 -7.07 -11.37
CA SER A 279 10.54 -7.35 -12.78
C SER A 279 10.08 -6.18 -13.63
N ILE A 280 10.98 -5.61 -14.42
CA ILE A 280 10.73 -4.41 -15.23
C ILE A 280 11.22 -4.68 -16.64
N ARG A 281 10.32 -4.51 -17.61
CA ARG A 281 10.64 -4.71 -19.01
C ARG A 281 11.17 -3.42 -19.62
N SER A 282 12.35 -3.49 -20.24
CA SER A 282 12.90 -2.37 -21.01
C SER A 282 12.03 -2.06 -22.21
N THR A 283 11.87 -0.78 -22.50
CA THR A 283 11.23 -0.26 -23.71
C THR A 283 12.23 -0.17 -24.86
N ASN A 284 11.70 0.02 -26.07
CA ASN A 284 12.50 0.23 -27.29
C ASN A 284 13.25 1.57 -27.26
#